data_AF-A0A3R7DSE9-F1
#
_entry.id   AF-A0A3R7DSE9-F1
#
_cell.length_a   1.000
_cell.length_b   1.000
_cell.length_c   1.000
_cell.angle_alpha   90.00
_cell.angle_beta   90.00
_cell.angle_gamma   90.00
#
_symmetry.space_group_name_H-M   'P 1'
#
loop_
_entity.id
_entity.type
_entity.pdbx_description
1 polymer ?
#
loop_
_entity_poly.entity_id
_entity_poly.type
_entity_poly.pdbx_seq_one_letter_code
_entity_poly.pdbx_strand_id
1 'polypeptide(L)'
;MQFPRPDQLFAEGSMADAEETLLTILNLMHQQSVRGHEFYEETISDLIQLTETERAALKRTRTVASKSVDGYVEKPVAIFDPNSIPHIVFSIYATAALSLHQTDMGSMLKHLPDAINGDLGTCHVDTCNGKLATERVIHRFPPVFAMSLLWSSNSPPKEDIQALLSTISDTLDLSEAFQVDGEAAKMTQVMHGIRCQYRFKGFVCYYGKHYFAFFFSTAHQRWLLFDDNKVTDIGKWTAVVDQYVEFLLSFYPKSIDRSIL
;
A
#
# COMPACT_ATOMS: atom_id res chain seq x y z
N MET A 1 4.30 -4.83 -21.71
CA MET A 1 3.97 -3.52 -22.30
C MET A 1 5.03 -2.54 -21.83
N GLN A 2 5.63 -1.76 -22.72
CA GLN A 2 6.58 -0.71 -22.32
C GLN A 2 5.75 0.39 -21.64
N PHE A 3 5.97 0.65 -20.35
CA PHE A 3 5.34 1.79 -19.69
C PHE A 3 5.75 3.07 -20.46
N PRO A 4 4.80 3.92 -20.89
CA PRO A 4 5.14 5.15 -21.60
C PRO A 4 6.07 6.02 -20.74
N ARG A 5 6.94 6.80 -21.39
CA ARG A 5 7.74 7.78 -20.67
C ARG A 5 6.78 8.76 -19.96
N PRO A 6 7.04 9.17 -18.71
CA PRO A 6 6.15 10.07 -17.95
C PRO A 6 5.76 11.32 -18.75
N ASP A 7 6.72 11.84 -19.51
CA ASP A 7 6.63 13.01 -20.38
C ASP A 7 5.56 12.88 -21.49
N GLN A 8 5.08 11.66 -21.78
CA GLN A 8 4.03 11.39 -22.77
C GLN A 8 2.64 11.18 -22.15
N LEU A 9 2.56 10.96 -20.83
CA LEU A 9 1.32 10.71 -20.08
C LEU A 9 0.77 11.97 -19.40
N PHE A 10 1.67 12.87 -18.96
CA PHE A 10 1.30 14.08 -18.23
C PHE A 10 1.63 15.32 -19.05
N ALA A 11 0.63 15.87 -19.73
CA ALA A 11 0.71 17.20 -20.32
C ALA A 11 0.33 18.24 -19.26
N GLU A 12 1.16 19.27 -19.09
CA GLU A 12 0.88 20.38 -18.18
C GLU A 12 -0.48 21.03 -18.55
N GLY A 13 -1.41 21.11 -17.59
CA GLY A 13 -2.78 21.59 -17.79
C GLY A 13 -3.81 20.52 -18.19
N SER A 14 -3.42 19.25 -18.34
CA SER A 14 -4.34 18.12 -18.54
C SER A 14 -4.52 17.34 -17.24
N MET A 15 -5.78 17.08 -16.86
CA MET A 15 -6.08 16.26 -15.69
C MET A 15 -6.09 14.79 -16.11
N ALA A 16 -5.00 14.09 -15.82
CA ALA A 16 -4.91 12.64 -16.00
C ALA A 16 -5.78 11.92 -14.94
N ASP A 17 -6.15 10.67 -15.23
CA ASP A 17 -6.85 9.82 -14.28
C ASP A 17 -6.05 9.69 -12.97
N ALA A 18 -6.74 9.69 -11.83
CA ALA A 18 -6.08 9.72 -10.53
C ALA A 18 -5.40 8.41 -10.16
N GLU A 19 -5.95 7.30 -10.62
CA GLU A 19 -5.33 6.00 -10.48
C GLU A 19 -4.07 5.93 -11.36
N GLU A 20 -4.14 6.39 -12.60
CA GLU A 20 -3.00 6.40 -13.53
C GLU A 20 -1.87 7.35 -13.07
N THR A 21 -2.23 8.52 -12.54
CA THR A 21 -1.30 9.50 -11.96
C THR A 21 -0.60 8.90 -10.74
N LEU A 22 -1.37 8.31 -9.83
CA LEU A 22 -0.84 7.67 -8.62
C LEU A 22 0.10 6.52 -8.98
N LEU A 23 -0.32 5.61 -9.87
CA LEU A 23 0.52 4.50 -10.33
C LEU A 23 1.83 5.01 -10.94
N THR A 24 1.79 6.09 -11.71
CA THR A 24 3.01 6.68 -12.29
C THR A 24 3.94 7.25 -11.22
N ILE A 25 3.41 8.01 -10.25
CA ILE A 25 4.20 8.56 -9.13
C ILE A 25 4.86 7.43 -8.34
N LEU A 26 4.10 6.38 -8.02
CA LEU A 26 4.61 5.21 -7.28
C LEU A 26 5.69 4.46 -8.07
N ASN A 27 5.53 4.32 -9.39
CA ASN A 27 6.55 3.74 -10.26
C ASN A 27 7.84 4.59 -10.27
N LEU A 28 7.73 5.92 -10.34
CA LEU A 28 8.88 6.82 -10.32
C LEU A 28 9.62 6.77 -8.97
N MET A 29 8.89 6.80 -7.86
CA MET A 29 9.46 6.64 -6.52
C MET A 29 10.24 5.32 -6.40
N HIS A 30 9.68 4.25 -6.95
CA HIS A 30 10.34 2.94 -6.99
C HIS A 30 11.63 2.97 -7.83
N GLN A 31 11.58 3.45 -9.08
CA GLN A 31 12.75 3.49 -9.97
C GLN A 31 13.92 4.30 -9.41
N GLN A 32 13.64 5.38 -8.68
CA GLN A 32 14.67 6.17 -8.00
C GLN A 32 15.26 5.43 -6.79
N SER A 33 14.43 4.66 -6.07
CA SER A 33 14.86 3.89 -4.89
C SER A 33 15.68 2.65 -5.26
N VAL A 34 15.39 2.00 -6.39
CA VAL A 34 16.13 0.80 -6.84
C VAL A 34 17.60 1.11 -7.16
N ARG A 35 17.90 2.30 -7.70
CA ARG A 35 19.29 2.68 -8.05
C ARG A 35 20.23 2.74 -6.83
N GLY A 36 19.69 2.94 -5.63
CA GLY A 36 20.47 2.86 -4.38
C GLY A 36 20.49 1.45 -3.75
N HIS A 37 19.61 0.55 -4.18
CA HIS A 37 19.34 -0.74 -3.53
C HIS A 37 20.17 -1.89 -4.10
N GLU A 38 20.62 -1.82 -5.36
CA GLU A 38 21.44 -2.87 -6.00
C GLU A 38 22.74 -3.15 -5.23
N PHE A 39 23.39 -2.11 -4.68
CA PHE A 39 24.58 -2.25 -3.83
C PHE A 39 24.30 -2.99 -2.51
N TYR A 40 23.07 -2.91 -2.01
CA TYR A 40 22.66 -3.50 -0.74
C TYR A 40 22.18 -4.95 -0.89
N GLU A 41 21.58 -5.32 -2.03
CA GLU A 41 21.18 -6.70 -2.34
C GLU A 41 22.39 -7.64 -2.47
N GLU A 42 23.49 -7.17 -3.07
CA GLU A 42 24.73 -7.94 -3.21
C GLU A 42 25.31 -8.30 -1.83
N THR A 43 25.39 -7.32 -0.92
CA THR A 43 25.90 -7.50 0.45
C THR A 43 25.05 -8.48 1.28
N ILE A 44 23.73 -8.47 1.10
CA ILE A 44 22.82 -9.35 1.85
C ILE A 44 22.76 -10.76 1.27
N SER A 45 22.82 -10.87 -0.05
CA SER A 45 22.93 -12.15 -0.75
C SER A 45 24.08 -13.00 -0.22
N ASP A 46 25.18 -12.37 0.19
CA ASP A 46 26.33 -13.03 0.84
C ASP A 46 26.05 -13.40 2.30
N LEU A 47 25.27 -12.59 3.03
CA LEU A 47 24.85 -12.88 4.41
C LEU A 47 23.81 -14.01 4.51
N ILE A 48 22.94 -14.18 3.51
CA ILE A 48 21.87 -15.20 3.50
C ILE A 48 22.35 -16.56 2.92
N GLN A 49 23.62 -16.66 2.47
CA GLN A 49 24.18 -17.88 1.84
C GLN A 49 23.30 -18.46 0.72
N LEU A 50 22.66 -17.62 -0.09
CA LEU A 50 21.80 -18.08 -1.19
C LEU A 50 22.62 -18.53 -2.39
N THR A 51 22.36 -19.74 -2.88
CA THR A 51 22.94 -20.27 -4.12
C THR A 51 22.40 -19.52 -5.36
N GLU A 52 23.17 -19.49 -6.46
CA GLU A 52 22.74 -18.81 -7.71
C GLU A 52 21.43 -19.37 -8.28
N THR A 53 21.19 -20.67 -8.10
CA THR A 53 19.95 -21.36 -8.48
C THR A 53 18.76 -20.93 -7.62
N GLU A 54 18.94 -20.78 -6.31
CA GLU A 54 17.90 -20.21 -5.43
C GLU A 54 17.59 -18.76 -5.81
N ARG A 55 18.61 -17.93 -6.09
CA ARG A 55 18.43 -16.54 -6.56
C ARG A 55 17.64 -16.49 -7.87
N ALA A 56 17.93 -17.38 -8.81
CA ALA A 56 17.24 -17.45 -10.09
C ALA A 56 15.77 -17.94 -9.95
N ALA A 57 15.50 -18.85 -9.03
CA ALA A 57 14.14 -19.34 -8.73
C ALA A 57 13.31 -18.28 -7.98
N LEU A 58 13.92 -17.51 -7.07
CA LEU A 58 13.30 -16.41 -6.34
C LEU A 58 12.92 -15.23 -7.23
N LYS A 59 13.69 -15.00 -8.31
CA LYS A 59 13.32 -14.01 -9.35
C LYS A 59 12.08 -14.42 -10.14
N ARG A 60 11.64 -15.69 -10.08
CA ARG A 60 10.57 -16.25 -10.92
C ARG A 60 9.31 -16.71 -10.19
N THR A 61 9.27 -16.75 -8.86
CA THR A 61 8.21 -17.51 -8.17
C THR A 61 7.40 -16.62 -7.23
N ARG A 62 6.10 -16.52 -7.53
CA ARG A 62 5.04 -15.94 -6.68
C ARG A 62 4.09 -17.08 -6.34
N THR A 63 4.01 -17.46 -5.08
CA THR A 63 3.16 -18.56 -4.61
C THR A 63 2.10 -17.97 -3.69
N VAL A 64 0.82 -18.19 -4.00
CA VAL A 64 -0.29 -18.02 -3.06
C VAL A 64 -0.49 -19.39 -2.39
N ALA A 65 -0.86 -19.43 -1.11
CA ALA A 65 -1.22 -20.69 -0.46
C ALA A 65 -2.73 -20.72 -0.25
N SER A 66 -3.35 -21.89 -0.44
CA SER A 66 -4.68 -22.18 0.10
C SER A 66 -4.46 -23.19 1.23
N LYS A 67 -4.98 -22.89 2.43
CA LYS A 67 -4.86 -23.79 3.57
C LYS A 67 -6.18 -24.54 3.79
N SER A 68 -6.30 -25.70 3.14
CA SER A 68 -7.28 -26.71 3.53
C SER A 68 -6.71 -28.10 3.23
N VAL A 69 -6.52 -28.86 4.32
CA VAL A 69 -5.90 -30.20 4.41
C VAL A 69 -4.37 -30.21 4.41
N ASP A 70 -3.78 -30.92 5.38
CA ASP A 70 -2.32 -31.16 5.46
C ASP A 70 -1.80 -31.65 4.10
N GLY A 71 -1.03 -30.78 3.42
CA GLY A 71 -0.30 -31.10 2.21
C GLY A 71 -1.02 -30.86 0.87
N TYR A 72 -2.28 -30.43 0.84
CA TYR A 72 -2.93 -30.03 -0.43
C TYR A 72 -2.86 -28.52 -0.63
N VAL A 73 -1.97 -28.09 -1.52
CA VAL A 73 -1.92 -26.71 -2.02
C VAL A 73 -2.55 -26.73 -3.40
N GLU A 74 -3.75 -26.16 -3.55
CA GLU A 74 -4.28 -25.87 -4.88
C GLU A 74 -3.32 -24.89 -5.53
N LYS A 75 -2.70 -25.27 -6.65
CA LYS A 75 -1.76 -24.40 -7.38
C LYS A 75 -2.54 -23.15 -7.78
N PRO A 76 -2.33 -22.02 -7.09
CA PRO A 76 -3.14 -20.85 -7.36
C PRO A 76 -2.73 -20.33 -8.72
N VAL A 77 -3.72 -19.92 -9.51
CA VAL A 77 -3.45 -18.96 -10.57
C VAL A 77 -3.15 -17.66 -9.85
N ALA A 78 -1.86 -17.34 -9.67
CA ALA A 78 -1.49 -15.99 -9.32
C ALA A 78 -2.06 -15.08 -10.42
N ILE A 79 -3.15 -14.38 -10.12
CA ILE A 79 -3.65 -13.34 -11.00
C ILE A 79 -2.64 -12.20 -10.84
N PHE A 80 -1.64 -12.22 -11.71
CA PHE A 80 -0.82 -11.06 -11.96
C PHE A 80 -1.74 -10.04 -12.60
N ASP A 81 -2.02 -8.96 -11.91
CA ASP A 81 -2.45 -7.75 -12.60
C ASP A 81 -1.28 -7.34 -13.51
N PRO A 82 -1.43 -7.42 -14.84
CA PRO A 82 -0.37 -7.08 -15.78
C PRO A 82 0.02 -5.59 -15.73
N ASN A 83 -0.82 -4.76 -15.11
CA ASN A 83 -0.60 -3.33 -14.87
C ASN A 83 -0.02 -3.06 -13.48
N SER A 84 -0.01 -4.04 -12.58
CA SER A 84 0.62 -3.90 -11.27
C SER A 84 2.13 -3.83 -11.45
N ILE A 85 2.68 -2.67 -11.14
CA ILE A 85 4.12 -2.47 -10.93
C ILE A 85 4.58 -3.62 -10.00
N PRO A 86 5.70 -4.30 -10.27
CA PRO A 86 6.12 -5.52 -9.57
C PRO A 86 6.37 -5.38 -8.05
N HIS A 87 6.00 -4.25 -7.43
CA HIS A 87 6.19 -3.95 -6.02
C HIS A 87 4.90 -3.37 -5.41
N ILE A 88 4.06 -4.29 -4.92
CA ILE A 88 2.94 -4.18 -3.94
C ILE A 88 2.14 -2.87 -3.94
N VAL A 89 1.78 -2.32 -5.09
CA VAL A 89 0.66 -1.35 -5.15
C VAL A 89 -0.62 -2.16 -5.29
N PHE A 90 -1.38 -2.30 -4.21
CA PHE A 90 -2.76 -2.75 -4.30
C PHE A 90 -3.69 -1.65 -3.85
N SER A 91 -4.86 -1.61 -4.48
CA SER A 91 -5.93 -0.70 -4.12
C SER A 91 -6.93 -1.41 -3.22
N ILE A 92 -7.41 -0.70 -2.20
CA ILE A 92 -8.50 -1.18 -1.35
C ILE A 92 -9.44 -0.04 -1.02
N TYR A 93 -10.73 -0.36 -0.90
CA TYR A 93 -11.70 0.59 -0.41
C TYR A 93 -11.47 0.89 1.07
N ALA A 94 -11.46 2.18 1.42
CA ALA A 94 -11.35 2.65 2.80
C ALA A 94 -12.45 2.06 3.69
N THR A 95 -13.65 1.85 3.14
CA THR A 95 -14.77 1.20 3.87
C THR A 95 -14.45 -0.24 4.29
N ALA A 96 -13.72 -1.00 3.46
CA ALA A 96 -13.28 -2.35 3.81
C ALA A 96 -12.23 -2.34 4.92
N ALA A 97 -11.32 -1.36 4.90
CA ALA A 97 -10.36 -1.17 5.99
C ALA A 97 -11.06 -0.81 7.31
N LEU A 98 -12.04 0.10 7.26
CA LEU A 98 -12.82 0.54 8.42
C LEU A 98 -13.70 -0.56 9.01
N SER A 99 -14.28 -1.44 8.18
CA SER A 99 -15.13 -2.54 8.65
C SER A 99 -14.39 -3.59 9.49
N LEU A 100 -13.06 -3.61 9.45
CA LEU A 100 -12.24 -4.52 10.26
C LEU A 100 -12.10 -4.05 11.71
N HIS A 101 -12.46 -2.80 12.02
CA HIS A 101 -12.36 -2.20 13.36
C HIS A 101 -10.97 -2.34 14.01
N GLN A 102 -9.91 -2.27 13.20
CA GLN A 102 -8.52 -2.37 13.68
C GLN A 102 -8.00 -1.01 14.15
N THR A 103 -7.30 -1.00 15.28
CA THR A 103 -6.74 0.23 15.87
C THR A 103 -5.30 0.49 15.46
N ASP A 104 -4.63 -0.47 14.84
CA ASP A 104 -3.25 -0.33 14.37
C ASP A 104 -3.11 -0.72 12.89
N MET A 105 -2.16 -0.08 12.21
CA MET A 105 -1.94 -0.24 10.79
C MET A 105 -1.52 -1.67 10.44
N GLY A 106 -0.71 -2.33 11.26
CA GLY A 106 -0.23 -3.70 11.00
C GLY A 106 -1.38 -4.70 10.96
N SER A 107 -2.22 -4.69 11.99
CA SER A 107 -3.41 -5.54 12.09
C SER A 107 -4.45 -5.19 11.04
N MET A 108 -4.64 -3.90 10.71
CA MET A 108 -5.48 -3.50 9.59
C MET A 108 -5.02 -4.19 8.31
N LEU A 109 -3.75 -4.05 7.92
CA LEU A 109 -3.19 -4.64 6.71
C LEU A 109 -3.24 -6.17 6.68
N LYS A 110 -3.00 -6.80 7.83
CA LYS A 110 -3.04 -8.26 7.99
C LYS A 110 -4.42 -8.84 7.70
N HIS A 111 -5.48 -8.16 8.16
CA HIS A 111 -6.86 -8.63 8.00
C HIS A 111 -7.56 -8.02 6.79
N LEU A 112 -6.93 -7.11 6.04
CA LEU A 112 -7.49 -6.57 4.80
C LEU A 112 -8.05 -7.65 3.88
N PRO A 113 -7.35 -8.78 3.61
CA PRO A 113 -7.89 -9.84 2.76
C PRO A 113 -9.25 -10.36 3.21
N ASP A 114 -9.52 -10.43 4.52
CA ASP A 114 -10.80 -10.91 5.05
C ASP A 114 -11.96 -9.97 4.73
N ALA A 115 -11.70 -8.66 4.62
CA ALA A 115 -12.72 -7.66 4.25
C ALA A 115 -13.01 -7.61 2.74
N ILE A 116 -12.06 -8.04 1.89
CA ILE A 116 -12.23 -8.09 0.43
C ILE A 116 -12.55 -9.48 -0.09
N ASN A 117 -12.39 -10.53 0.73
CA ASN A 117 -12.83 -11.87 0.41
C ASN A 117 -14.36 -11.88 0.33
N GLY A 118 -14.88 -11.71 -0.89
CA GLY A 118 -16.25 -12.11 -1.22
C GLY A 118 -16.42 -13.63 -1.09
N ASP A 119 -17.59 -14.14 -1.47
CA ASP A 119 -17.76 -15.59 -1.62
C ASP A 119 -16.92 -16.09 -2.80
N LEU A 120 -15.67 -16.43 -2.53
CA LEU A 120 -14.74 -17.02 -3.51
C LEU A 120 -15.10 -18.47 -3.83
N GLY A 121 -16.14 -19.02 -3.18
CA GLY A 121 -16.57 -20.40 -3.32
C GLY A 121 -15.81 -21.36 -2.40
N THR A 122 -16.13 -22.63 -2.59
CA THR A 122 -15.55 -23.75 -1.86
C THR A 122 -14.54 -24.48 -2.72
N CYS A 123 -13.59 -25.14 -2.06
CA CYS A 123 -12.61 -25.99 -2.70
C CYS A 123 -13.26 -26.99 -3.67
N HIS A 124 -12.68 -27.17 -4.86
CA HIS A 124 -13.24 -28.04 -5.91
C HIS A 124 -12.87 -29.52 -5.76
N VAL A 125 -12.14 -29.88 -4.69
CA VAL A 125 -11.67 -31.25 -4.45
C VAL A 125 -12.61 -31.95 -3.47
N ASP A 126 -13.07 -33.15 -3.81
CA ASP A 126 -14.06 -33.91 -3.04
C ASP A 126 -13.66 -34.18 -1.57
N THR A 127 -12.37 -34.14 -1.25
CA THR A 127 -11.82 -34.33 0.11
C THR A 127 -11.58 -33.02 0.85
N CYS A 128 -11.89 -31.88 0.24
CA CYS A 128 -11.53 -30.55 0.71
C CYS A 128 -12.78 -29.78 1.09
N ASN A 129 -13.02 -29.66 2.41
CA ASN A 129 -14.18 -28.93 2.94
C ASN A 129 -13.87 -27.43 3.22
N GLY A 130 -12.78 -26.92 2.64
CA GLY A 130 -12.32 -25.55 2.84
C GLY A 130 -13.05 -24.51 1.99
N LYS A 131 -13.04 -23.26 2.46
CA LYS A 131 -13.36 -22.09 1.63
C LYS A 131 -12.11 -21.55 0.96
N LEU A 132 -12.27 -20.99 -0.22
CA LEU A 132 -11.20 -20.26 -0.89
C LEU A 132 -11.00 -18.91 -0.22
N ALA A 133 -9.74 -18.47 -0.13
CA ALA A 133 -9.35 -17.22 0.48
C ALA A 133 -8.26 -16.55 -0.36
N THR A 134 -8.28 -15.22 -0.42
CA THR A 134 -7.17 -14.45 -0.98
C THR A 134 -6.08 -14.32 0.07
N GLU A 135 -4.85 -14.68 -0.27
CA GLU A 135 -3.67 -14.40 0.55
C GLU A 135 -2.71 -13.47 -0.19
N ARG A 136 -1.98 -12.66 0.59
CA ARG A 136 -0.93 -11.78 0.08
C ARG A 136 0.40 -12.18 0.69
N VAL A 137 1.31 -12.64 -0.18
CA VAL A 137 2.62 -13.16 0.21
C VAL A 137 3.73 -12.25 -0.32
N ILE A 138 4.63 -11.84 0.56
CA ILE A 138 5.85 -11.10 0.22
C ILE A 138 6.99 -12.10 0.07
N HIS A 139 7.54 -12.20 -1.14
CA HIS A 139 8.73 -13.02 -1.41
C HIS A 139 10.04 -12.25 -1.29
N ARG A 140 9.99 -10.92 -1.47
CA ARG A 140 11.09 -9.96 -1.30
C ARG A 140 10.55 -8.64 -0.76
N PHE A 141 11.17 -8.11 0.29
CA PHE A 141 10.77 -6.84 0.89
C PHE A 141 11.11 -5.66 -0.06
N PRO A 142 10.12 -4.83 -0.45
CA PRO A 142 10.36 -3.75 -1.40
C PRO A 142 11.06 -2.56 -0.72
N PRO A 143 11.99 -1.84 -1.37
CA PRO A 143 12.62 -0.66 -0.75
C PRO A 143 11.61 0.44 -0.37
N VAL A 144 10.52 0.52 -1.11
CA VAL A 144 9.37 1.39 -0.87
C VAL A 144 8.11 0.55 -0.98
N PHE A 145 7.28 0.63 0.06
CA PHE A 145 5.95 0.04 0.10
C PHE A 145 4.90 1.14 -0.06
N ALA A 146 3.94 0.95 -0.94
CA ALA A 146 2.89 1.93 -1.22
C ALA A 146 1.58 1.21 -1.52
N MET A 147 0.44 1.78 -1.11
CA MET A 147 -0.89 1.25 -1.40
C MET A 147 -1.85 2.40 -1.73
N SER A 148 -2.98 2.06 -2.34
CA SER A 148 -4.06 3.01 -2.61
C SER A 148 -5.27 2.73 -1.72
N LEU A 149 -5.79 3.78 -1.09
CA LEU A 149 -7.03 3.76 -0.32
C LEU A 149 -8.09 4.55 -1.08
N LEU A 150 -9.13 3.84 -1.51
CA LEU A 150 -10.19 4.36 -2.36
C LEU A 150 -11.42 4.70 -1.52
N TRP A 151 -11.97 5.90 -1.70
CA TRP A 151 -13.29 6.23 -1.18
C TRP A 151 -14.35 5.85 -2.22
N SER A 152 -15.41 5.15 -1.79
CA SER A 152 -16.55 4.82 -2.67
C SER A 152 -17.45 6.01 -2.99
N SER A 153 -17.24 7.12 -2.28
CA SER A 153 -17.99 8.36 -2.41
C SER A 153 -17.05 9.54 -2.50
N ASN A 154 -17.47 10.59 -3.22
CA ASN A 154 -16.81 11.89 -3.24
C ASN A 154 -17.06 12.69 -1.95
N SER A 155 -17.86 12.16 -1.03
CA SER A 155 -18.26 12.80 0.22
C SER A 155 -18.12 11.85 1.42
N PRO A 156 -16.93 11.26 1.69
CA PRO A 156 -16.76 10.36 2.82
C PRO A 156 -17.00 11.06 4.17
N PRO A 157 -17.65 10.40 5.15
CA PRO A 157 -17.88 10.98 6.46
C PRO A 157 -16.57 11.43 7.13
N LYS A 158 -16.62 12.56 7.83
CA LYS A 158 -15.45 13.10 8.55
C LYS A 158 -14.93 12.09 9.56
N GLU A 159 -15.84 11.40 10.24
CA GLU A 159 -15.54 10.41 11.28
C GLU A 159 -14.79 9.22 10.69
N ASP A 160 -15.17 8.77 9.49
CA ASP A 160 -14.52 7.67 8.77
C ASP A 160 -13.10 8.04 8.34
N ILE A 161 -12.91 9.27 7.85
CA ILE A 161 -11.58 9.81 7.52
C ILE A 161 -10.70 9.86 8.76
N GLN A 162 -11.23 10.41 9.87
CA GLN A 162 -10.48 10.51 11.12
C GLN A 162 -10.13 9.14 11.68
N ALA A 163 -11.06 8.19 11.64
CA ALA A 163 -10.84 6.82 12.06
C ALA A 163 -9.72 6.17 11.24
N LEU A 164 -9.79 6.26 9.91
CA LEU A 164 -8.78 5.69 9.01
C LEU A 164 -7.39 6.29 9.26
N LEU A 165 -7.28 7.61 9.34
CA LEU A 165 -6.00 8.29 9.59
C LEU A 165 -5.45 8.01 10.99
N SER A 166 -6.31 7.77 11.98
CA SER A 166 -5.90 7.41 13.34
C SER A 166 -5.29 6.00 13.42
N THR A 167 -5.68 5.10 12.52
CA THR A 167 -5.08 3.75 12.42
C THR A 167 -3.67 3.78 11.82
N ILE A 168 -3.33 4.81 11.02
CA ILE A 168 -2.01 4.93 10.38
C ILE A 168 -0.95 5.19 11.46
N SER A 169 0.01 4.27 11.54
CA SER A 169 1.15 4.34 12.45
C SER A 169 2.41 4.88 11.74
N ASP A 170 3.35 5.42 12.50
CA ASP A 170 4.62 5.95 11.97
C ASP A 170 5.57 4.84 11.51
N THR A 171 5.45 3.65 12.10
CA THR A 171 6.21 2.45 11.74
C THR A 171 5.31 1.29 11.33
N LEU A 172 5.83 0.39 10.49
CA LEU A 172 5.16 -0.82 10.03
C LEU A 172 6.15 -1.97 9.90
N ASP A 173 5.89 -3.11 10.53
CA ASP A 173 6.58 -4.36 10.19
C ASP A 173 5.79 -5.11 9.11
N LEU A 174 6.32 -5.16 7.88
CA LEU A 174 5.68 -5.88 6.78
C LEU A 174 5.65 -7.40 6.98
N SER A 175 6.54 -7.96 7.80
CA SER A 175 6.51 -9.39 8.12
C SER A 175 5.39 -9.76 9.09
N GLU A 176 4.88 -8.80 9.86
CA GLU A 176 3.72 -8.99 10.73
C GLU A 176 2.40 -8.71 10.00
N ALA A 177 2.44 -7.77 9.04
CA ALA A 177 1.29 -7.34 8.25
C ALA A 177 0.98 -8.26 7.04
N PHE A 178 1.94 -9.06 6.58
CA PHE A 178 1.79 -9.93 5.41
C PHE A 178 2.36 -11.32 5.66
N GLN A 179 1.86 -12.32 4.92
CA GLN A 179 2.55 -13.60 4.84
C GLN A 179 3.91 -13.39 4.14
N VAL A 180 4.95 -14.04 4.64
CA VAL A 180 6.30 -13.94 4.08
C VAL A 180 6.80 -15.32 3.66
N ASP A 181 7.44 -15.38 2.51
CA ASP A 181 8.00 -16.63 1.97
C ASP A 181 9.29 -16.31 1.18
N GLY A 182 10.00 -17.35 0.72
CA GLY A 182 11.21 -17.21 -0.07
C GLY A 182 12.32 -16.44 0.66
N GLU A 183 12.90 -15.45 -0.01
CA GLU A 183 14.00 -14.65 0.52
C GLU A 183 13.55 -13.75 1.68
N ALA A 184 12.34 -13.18 1.59
CA ALA A 184 11.77 -12.36 2.65
C ALA A 184 11.66 -13.15 3.97
N ALA A 185 11.23 -14.42 3.93
CA ALA A 185 11.17 -15.26 5.12
C ALA A 185 12.55 -15.50 5.76
N LYS A 186 13.61 -15.62 4.95
CA LYS A 186 14.99 -15.70 5.47
C LYS A 186 15.44 -14.35 6.05
N MET A 187 15.06 -13.24 5.43
CA MET A 187 15.40 -11.89 5.87
C MET A 187 14.78 -11.49 7.21
N THR A 188 13.62 -12.06 7.60
CA THR A 188 13.02 -11.76 8.92
C THR A 188 13.90 -12.22 10.09
N GLN A 189 14.72 -13.25 9.88
CA GLN A 189 15.62 -13.80 10.89
C GLN A 189 16.98 -13.08 10.92
N VAL A 190 17.39 -12.46 9.82
CA VAL A 190 18.68 -11.78 9.68
C VAL A 190 18.58 -10.34 10.19
N MET A 191 19.62 -9.88 10.91
CA MET A 191 19.68 -8.53 11.49
C MET A 191 18.43 -8.14 12.29
N HIS A 192 17.85 -9.07 13.05
CA HIS A 192 16.64 -8.86 13.86
C HIS A 192 15.44 -8.30 13.08
N GLY A 193 15.28 -8.68 11.81
CA GLY A 193 14.15 -8.22 11.00
C GLY A 193 14.20 -6.74 10.63
N ILE A 194 15.35 -6.07 10.73
CA ILE A 194 15.44 -4.63 10.41
C ILE A 194 14.95 -4.29 8.99
N ARG A 195 14.98 -5.25 8.08
CA ARG A 195 14.58 -5.11 6.67
C ARG A 195 13.07 -5.21 6.45
N CYS A 196 12.30 -5.72 7.41
CA CYS A 196 10.85 -5.70 7.37
C CYS A 196 10.25 -4.48 8.05
N GLN A 197 11.07 -3.59 8.64
CA GLN A 197 10.65 -2.38 9.34
C GLN A 197 10.61 -1.17 8.40
N TYR A 198 9.43 -0.57 8.26
CA TYR A 198 9.15 0.58 7.39
C TYR A 198 8.73 1.77 8.23
N ARG A 199 9.01 2.96 7.70
CA ARG A 199 8.49 4.21 8.24
C ARG A 199 7.52 4.83 7.28
N PHE A 200 6.39 5.28 7.80
CA PHE A 200 5.42 6.04 7.03
C PHE A 200 6.03 7.40 6.66
N LYS A 201 6.18 7.64 5.35
CA LYS A 201 6.82 8.86 4.82
C LYS A 201 5.84 9.89 4.32
N GLY A 202 4.62 9.47 3.96
CA GLY A 202 3.62 10.39 3.44
C GLY A 202 2.57 9.71 2.59
N PHE A 203 1.64 10.52 2.14
CA PHE A 203 0.52 10.11 1.31
C PHE A 203 0.12 11.25 0.39
N VAL A 204 -0.43 10.89 -0.76
CA VAL A 204 -0.98 11.80 -1.76
C VAL A 204 -2.49 11.66 -1.73
N CYS A 205 -3.18 12.77 -1.86
CA CYS A 205 -4.61 12.87 -1.74
C CYS A 205 -5.18 13.43 -3.03
N TYR A 206 -6.31 12.87 -3.46
CA TYR A 206 -7.08 13.38 -4.57
C TYR A 206 -8.50 13.65 -4.10
N TYR A 207 -8.91 14.92 -4.20
CA TYR A 207 -10.27 15.33 -3.87
C TYR A 207 -10.72 16.44 -4.79
N GLY A 208 -11.96 16.38 -5.29
CA GLY A 208 -12.56 17.51 -6.01
C GLY A 208 -11.77 17.99 -7.22
N LYS A 209 -11.07 17.09 -7.94
CA LYS A 209 -10.15 17.41 -9.05
C LYS A 209 -8.86 18.12 -8.65
N HIS A 210 -8.46 18.02 -7.39
CA HIS A 210 -7.26 18.64 -6.85
C HIS A 210 -6.36 17.61 -6.17
N TYR A 211 -5.05 17.73 -6.38
CA TYR A 211 -4.05 16.92 -5.70
C TYR A 211 -3.30 17.73 -4.68
N PHE A 212 -3.07 17.13 -3.53
CA PHE A 212 -2.23 17.66 -2.46
C PHE A 212 -1.57 16.49 -1.76
N ALA A 213 -0.48 16.74 -1.04
CA ALA A 213 0.26 15.67 -0.39
C ALA A 213 0.81 16.07 0.97
N PHE A 214 0.90 15.09 1.86
CA PHE A 214 1.58 15.24 3.14
C PHE A 214 2.80 14.34 3.15
N PHE A 215 3.97 14.93 3.42
CA PHE A 215 5.21 14.16 3.56
C PHE A 215 5.99 14.58 4.81
N PHE A 216 6.57 13.59 5.48
CA PHE A 216 7.41 13.80 6.64
C PHE A 216 8.83 14.18 6.21
N SER A 217 9.25 15.40 6.54
CA SER A 217 10.64 15.82 6.35
C SER A 217 11.51 15.27 7.48
N THR A 218 12.44 14.39 7.11
CA THR A 218 13.42 13.86 8.07
C THR A 218 14.43 14.93 8.50
N ALA A 219 14.72 15.91 7.63
CA ALA A 219 15.63 17.02 7.97
C ALA A 219 15.03 17.94 9.03
N HIS A 220 13.73 18.21 8.96
CA HIS A 220 13.05 19.11 9.90
C HIS A 220 12.36 18.36 11.05
N GLN A 221 12.14 17.05 10.94
CA GLN A 221 11.30 16.25 11.85
C GLN A 221 9.87 16.79 11.94
N ARG A 222 9.33 17.21 10.79
CA ARG A 222 8.01 17.87 10.66
C ARG A 222 7.27 17.34 9.44
N TRP A 223 5.96 17.25 9.56
CA TRP A 223 5.05 17.02 8.45
C TRP A 223 4.87 18.30 7.64
N LEU A 224 4.96 18.17 6.33
CA LEU A 224 4.79 19.24 5.37
C LEU A 224 3.59 18.94 4.47
N LEU A 225 2.74 19.93 4.24
CA LEU A 225 1.70 19.93 3.23
C LEU A 225 2.25 20.55 1.95
N PHE A 226 2.15 19.83 0.85
CA PHE A 226 2.44 20.27 -0.51
C PHE A 226 1.12 20.48 -1.25
N ASP A 227 0.87 21.71 -1.65
CA ASP A 227 -0.34 22.17 -2.33
C ASP A 227 0.07 23.09 -3.48
N ASP A 228 0.16 22.53 -4.68
CA ASP A 228 0.74 23.15 -5.88
C ASP A 228 2.12 23.80 -5.63
N ASN A 229 2.17 25.14 -5.63
CA ASN A 229 3.39 25.91 -5.43
C ASN A 229 3.66 26.26 -3.96
N LYS A 230 2.78 25.84 -3.05
CA LYS A 230 2.85 26.17 -1.62
C LYS A 230 3.28 24.94 -0.82
N VAL A 231 4.26 25.17 0.05
CA VAL A 231 4.67 24.19 1.07
C VAL A 231 4.40 24.79 2.45
N THR A 232 3.64 24.07 3.29
CA THR A 232 3.26 24.51 4.64
C THR A 232 3.78 23.54 5.69
N ASP A 233 4.45 24.02 6.73
CA ASP A 233 4.81 23.20 7.91
C ASP A 233 3.58 22.96 8.77
N ILE A 234 3.11 21.71 8.81
CA ILE A 234 1.96 21.27 9.60
C ILE A 234 2.40 20.78 10.99
N GLY A 235 3.61 20.22 11.07
CA GLY A 235 4.23 19.83 12.32
C GLY A 235 4.10 18.36 12.67
N LYS A 236 3.26 18.02 13.66
CA LYS A 236 3.11 16.63 14.14
C LYS A 236 2.00 15.91 13.37
N TRP A 237 2.02 14.57 13.43
CA TRP A 237 1.00 13.73 12.79
C TRP A 237 -0.43 14.12 13.19
N THR A 238 -0.67 14.44 14.47
CA THR A 238 -1.99 14.87 14.94
C THR A 238 -2.51 16.10 14.19
N ALA A 239 -1.63 17.07 13.90
CA ALA A 239 -1.99 18.26 13.13
C ALA A 239 -2.23 17.93 11.65
N VAL A 240 -1.62 16.88 11.10
CA VAL A 240 -1.94 16.37 9.75
C VAL A 240 -3.36 15.84 9.71
N VAL A 241 -3.78 15.06 10.71
CA VAL A 241 -5.15 14.53 10.79
C VAL A 241 -6.16 15.67 10.85
N ASP A 242 -5.92 16.67 11.71
CA ASP A 242 -6.79 17.83 11.84
C ASP A 242 -6.85 18.64 10.53
N GLN A 243 -5.68 18.96 9.95
CA GLN A 243 -5.59 19.74 8.72
C GLN A 243 -6.23 19.02 7.53
N TYR A 244 -6.05 17.70 7.41
CA TYR A 244 -6.64 16.91 6.34
C TYR A 244 -8.17 16.98 6.35
N VAL A 245 -8.75 16.84 7.53
CA VAL A 245 -10.20 16.91 7.73
C VAL A 245 -10.73 18.31 7.40
N GLU A 246 -10.07 19.36 7.89
CA GLU A 246 -10.44 20.75 7.56
C GLU A 246 -10.32 21.04 6.07
N PHE A 247 -9.23 20.58 5.44
CA PHE A 247 -8.99 20.75 4.02
C PHE A 247 -10.11 20.10 3.23
N LEU A 248 -10.46 18.85 3.51
CA LEU A 248 -11.60 18.19 2.88
C LEU A 248 -12.91 18.96 3.08
N LEU A 249 -13.24 19.37 4.32
CA LEU A 249 -14.42 20.18 4.63
C LEU A 249 -14.52 21.47 3.80
N SER A 250 -13.39 22.08 3.42
CA SER A 250 -13.37 23.28 2.58
C SER A 250 -13.84 23.05 1.14
N PHE A 251 -13.72 21.82 0.62
CA PHE A 251 -14.20 21.46 -0.72
C PHE A 251 -15.62 20.90 -0.74
N TYR A 252 -16.22 20.58 0.41
CA TYR A 252 -17.64 20.27 0.46
C TYR A 252 -18.41 21.55 0.14
N PRO A 253 -19.36 21.53 -0.82
CA PRO A 253 -20.28 22.64 -0.94
C PRO A 253 -20.96 22.79 0.42
N LYS A 254 -20.84 23.97 1.06
CA LYS A 254 -21.65 24.32 2.22
C LYS A 254 -23.09 24.06 1.80
N SER A 255 -23.68 22.97 2.28
CA SER A 255 -25.08 22.69 2.04
C SER A 255 -25.83 23.93 2.51
N ILE A 256 -26.52 24.58 1.57
CA ILE A 256 -27.39 25.72 1.85
C ILE A 256 -28.26 25.31 3.03
N ASP A 257 -28.14 26.09 4.11
CA ASP A 257 -28.98 25.99 5.27
C ASP A 257 -30.45 26.11 4.83
N ARG A 258 -31.15 24.97 4.77
CA ARG A 258 -32.61 24.93 4.57
C ARG A 258 -33.33 25.07 5.90
N SER A 259 -32.92 26.03 6.73
CA SER A 259 -33.68 26.45 7.91
C SER A 259 -34.09 27.93 7.88
N ILE A 260 -34.09 28.55 6.70
CA ILE A 260 -34.84 29.80 6.45
C ILE A 260 -35.60 29.67 5.11
N LEU A 261 -36.82 29.14 5.18
CA LEU A 261 -38.04 29.59 4.50
C LEU A 261 -39.20 28.64 4.84
#